data_AF-A0A2E6XAC8-F1
#
_entry.id   AF-A0A2E6XAC8-F1
#
_cell.length_a   1.000
_cell.length_b   1.000
_cell.length_c   1.000
_cell.angle_alpha   90.00
_cell.angle_beta   90.00
_cell.angle_gamma   90.00
#
_symmetry.space_group_name_H-M   'P 1'
#
loop_
_entity.id
_entity.type
_entity.pdbx_description
1 polymer ?
#
loop_
_entity_poly.entity_id
_entity_poly.type
_entity_poly.pdbx_seq_one_letter_code
_entity_poly.pdbx_strand_id
1 'polypeptide(L)' 'MPDNLRDRLMLRSAVASTFAASLEMAREGILKLQQTRTFGPIHIKNSKPSLEPANDDRDGS' A
#
# COMPACT_ATOMS: atom_id res chain seq x y z
N MET A 1 31.30 11.66 -6.85
CA MET A 1 30.67 10.32 -6.90
C MET A 1 29.98 10.20 -8.24
N PRO A 2 30.11 9.08 -8.96
CA PRO A 2 29.49 8.91 -10.26
C PRO A 2 27.96 8.95 -10.13
N ASP A 3 27.28 9.65 -11.03
CA ASP A 3 25.86 10.00 -10.88
C ASP A 3 24.94 8.78 -10.85
N ASN A 4 25.28 7.74 -11.62
CA ASN A 4 24.56 6.47 -11.64
C ASN A 4 24.52 5.75 -10.27
N LEU A 5 25.48 6.02 -9.38
CA LEU A 5 25.49 5.45 -8.03
C LEU A 5 24.54 6.21 -7.09
N ARG A 6 24.44 7.53 -7.26
CA ARG A 6 23.53 8.38 -6.48
C ARG A 6 22.07 8.04 -6.79
N ASP A 7 21.74 7.84 -8.06
CA ASP A 7 20.38 7.49 -8.48
C ASP A 7 19.93 6.15 -7.91
N ARG A 8 20.81 5.13 -7.93
CA ARG A 8 20.52 3.82 -7.32
C ARG A 8 20.30 3.91 -5.82
N LEU A 9 21.08 4.75 -5.13
CA LEU A 9 20.92 4.96 -3.69
C LEU A 9 19.60 5.67 -3.39
N MET A 10 19.25 6.70 -4.16
CA MET A 10 17.97 7.40 -4.04
C MET A 10 16.78 6.48 -4.26
N LEU A 11 16.84 5.63 -5.30
CA LEU A 11 15.77 4.66 -5.58
C LEU A 11 15.56 3.68 -4.41
N ARG A 12 16.65 3.14 -3.86
CA ARG A 12 16.59 2.24 -2.70
C ARG A 12 16.00 2.93 -1.47
N SER A 13 16.41 4.18 -1.22
CA SER A 13 15.87 4.98 -0.13
C SER A 13 14.39 5.27 -0.29
N ALA A 14 13.95 5.64 -1.50
CA ALA A 14 12.53 5.89 -1.78
C ALA A 14 11.68 4.64 -1.51
N VAL A 15 12.10 3.47 -2.00
CA VAL A 15 11.41 2.19 -1.76
C VAL A 15 11.36 1.87 -0.26
N ALA A 16 12.47 2.01 0.46
CA ALA A 16 12.53 1.75 1.89
C ALA A 16 11.62 2.69 2.69
N SER A 17 11.61 3.98 2.37
CA SER A 17 10.77 4.98 3.03
C SER A 17 9.28 4.74 2.77
N THR A 18 8.90 4.45 1.53
CA THR A 18 7.50 4.11 1.20
C THR A 18 7.07 2.82 1.89
N PHE A 19 7.95 1.83 1.96
CA PHE A 19 7.67 0.60 2.69
C PHE A 19 7.47 0.85 4.19
N ALA A 20 8.35 1.62 4.83
CA ALA A 20 8.20 2.03 6.23
C ALA A 20 6.88 2.78 6.46
N ALA A 21 6.53 3.74 5.60
CA ALA A 21 5.25 4.45 5.67
C ALA A 21 4.06 3.49 5.56
N SER A 22 4.14 2.46 4.70
CA SER A 22 3.08 1.44 4.57
C SER A 22 2.93 0.58 5.82
N LEU A 23 4.02 0.25 6.52
CA LEU A 23 3.96 -0.46 7.79
C LEU A 23 3.31 0.40 8.89
N GLU A 24 3.59 1.70 8.90
CA GLU A 24 3.00 2.64 9.85
C GLU A 24 1.49 2.78 9.65
N MET A 25 1.05 2.90 8.39
CA MET A 25 -0.37 2.87 8.05
C MET A 25 -1.03 1.53 8.40
N ALA A 26 -0.32 0.40 8.29
CA ALA A 26 -0.83 -0.90 8.73
C ALA A 26 -0.99 -0.96 10.24
N ARG A 27 0.00 -0.45 10.99
CA ARG A 27 0.00 -0.36 12.45
C ARG A 27 -1.18 0.47 12.96
N GLU A 28 -1.48 1.57 12.26
CA GLU A 28 -2.63 2.44 12.57
C GLU A 28 -3.98 1.86 12.11
N GLY A 29 -3.96 0.68 11.47
CA GLY A 29 -5.17 0.01 11.01
C GLY A 29 -5.85 0.67 9.80
N ILE A 30 -5.12 1.53 9.06
CA ILE A 30 -5.61 2.20 7.84
C ILE A 30 -5.61 1.22 6.67
N LEU A 31 -4.62 0.34 6.61
CA LEU A 31 -4.47 -0.68 5.57
C LEU A 31 -4.14 -2.05 6.16
N LYS A 32 -4.33 -3.09 5.35
CA LYS A 32 -3.95 -4.48 5.63
C LYS A 32 -2.89 -4.92 4.64
N LEU A 33 -1.78 -5.47 5.15
CA LEU A 33 -0.68 -6.03 4.35
C LEU A 33 -0.69 -7.56 4.44
N GLN A 34 -0.38 -8.23 3.33
CA GLN A 34 -0.21 -9.67 3.29
C GLN A 34 0.97 -10.05 2.37
N GLN A 35 1.89 -10.87 2.90
CA GLN A 35 3.00 -11.47 2.16
C GLN A 35 3.12 -12.95 2.58
N THR A 36 3.10 -13.86 1.60
CA THR A 36 3.02 -15.32 1.86
C THR A 36 4.38 -16.03 1.80
N ARG A 37 5.40 -15.37 1.26
CA ARG A 37 6.75 -15.90 1.11
C ARG A 37 7.77 -14.78 1.29
N THR A 38 8.94 -15.11 1.83
CA THR A 38 10.07 -14.17 1.95
C THR A 38 10.40 -13.58 0.58
N PHE A 39 10.51 -12.25 0.50
CA PHE A 39 10.75 -11.51 -0.75
C PHE A 39 9.70 -11.75 -1.85
N GLY A 40 8.52 -12.26 -1.48
CA GLY A 40 7.38 -12.36 -2.37
C GLY A 40 6.64 -11.03 -2.55
N PRO A 41 5.65 -11.00 -3.44
CA PRO A 41 4.76 -9.85 -3.59
C PRO A 41 4.10 -9.46 -2.26
N ILE A 42 3.91 -8.16 -2.07
CA ILE A 42 3.16 -7.60 -0.94
C ILE A 42 1.79 -7.18 -1.47
N HIS A 43 0.73 -7.75 -0.92
CA HIS A 43 -0.65 -7.37 -1.22
C HIS A 43 -1.15 -6.36 -0.19
N ILE A 44 -1.83 -5.32 -0.67
CA ILE A 44 -2.35 -4.22 0.16
C ILE A 44 -3.87 -4.13 -0.04
N LYS A 45 -4.62 -3.98 1.05
CA LYS A 45 -6.07 -3.68 1.03
C LYS A 45 -6.38 -2.54 1.99
N ASN A 46 -7.32 -1.67 1.64
CA ASN A 46 -7.85 -0.69 2.58
C ASN A 46 -8.55 -1.41 3.74
N SER A 47 -8.31 -0.95 4.97
CA SER A 47 -8.90 -1.55 6.17
C SER A 47 -10.30 -1.02 6.46
N LYS A 48 -10.56 0.25 6.10
CA LYS A 48 -11.92 0.79 6.10
C LYS A 48 -12.68 0.18 4.92
N PRO A 49 -13.80 -0.53 5.14
CA PRO A 49 -14.73 -0.77 4.05
C PRO A 49 -15.13 0.60 3.50
N SER A 50 -15.16 0.74 2.18
CA SER A 50 -15.78 1.89 1.54
C SER A 50 -17.18 2.04 2.14
N LEU A 51 -17.36 3.06 2.98
CA LEU A 51 -18.67 3.45 3.51
C LEU A 51 -19.42 4.14 2.37
N GLU A 52 -19.75 3.38 1.35
CA GLU A 52 -20.74 3.74 0.34
C GLU A 52 -21.92 2.82 0.63
N PRO A 53 -23.09 3.34 1.06
CA PRO A 53 -24.28 2.53 1.10
C PRO A 53 -24.53 1.99 -0.31
N ALA A 54 -24.77 0.69 -0.42
CA ALA A 54 -25.19 0.06 -1.66
C ALA A 54 -26.62 0.52 -2.01
N ASN A 55 -26.77 1.77 -2.42
CA ASN A 55 -27.98 2.26 -3.05
C ASN A 55 -27.76 2.22 -4.56
N ASP A 56 -28.02 1.04 -5.14
CA ASP A 56 -28.59 0.98 -6.49
C ASP A 56 -30.08 0.69 -6.31
N ASP A 57 -30.79 1.78 -6.04
CA ASP A 57 -32.23 1.92 -6.24
C ASP A 57 -32.55 1.65 -7.72
N ARG A 58 -32.61 0.37 -8.12
CA ARG A 58 -33.28 -0.01 -9.37
C ARG A 58 -34.75 -0.28 -9.10
N ASP A 59 -35.45 0.84 -9.16
CA ASP A 59 -36.59 1.08 -10.04
C ASP A 59 -37.74 0.08 -9.97
N GLY A 60 -38.89 0.62 -9.58
CA GLY A 60 -40.12 -0.12 -9.41
C GLY A 60 -40.68 -0.68 -10.71
N SER A 61 -41.33 -1.82 -10.61
CA SER A 61 -42.59 -2.20 -11.26
C SER A 61 -43.05 -3.55 -10.70
#